data_AF-A0A1G5LBX7-F1
#
_entry.id   AF-A0A1G5LBX7-F1
#
_cell.length_a   1.000
_cell.length_b   1.000
_cell.length_c   1.000
_cell.angle_alpha   90.00
_cell.angle_beta   90.00
_cell.angle_gamma   90.00
#
_symmetry.space_group_name_H-M   'P 1'
#
loop_
_entity.id
_entity.type
_entity.pdbx_description
1 polymer ?
#
loop_
_entity_poly.entity_id
_entity_poly.type
_entity_poly.pdbx_seq_one_letter_code
_entity_poly.pdbx_strand_id
1 'polypeptide(L)'
;MNHGKSSSTYTRIRAPFKNNNGFRFKVYSKGIFSDIGKMMGMQDIQIGVDDFDEKYIVKGNDEEKVKALIINKDLRALINGQPKISLEIKDKDGAFNKVPEGVDIIYFNEAGVIKDVERLKQLFLLFANTLDHLCKMGVASEEYPGMKL
;
A
#
# COMPACT_ATOMS: atom_id res chain seq x y z
N MET A 1 -32.28 -1.08 24.10
CA MET A 1 -30.86 -1.31 23.74
C MET A 1 -30.54 -0.41 22.54
N ASN A 2 -29.84 0.70 22.76
CA ASN A 2 -29.57 1.68 21.70
C ASN A 2 -28.53 1.13 20.72
N HIS A 3 -28.91 0.96 19.45
CA HIS A 3 -27.99 0.85 18.33
C HIS A 3 -27.34 2.22 18.09
N GLY A 4 -26.25 2.50 18.80
CA GLY A 4 -25.39 3.64 18.48
C GLY A 4 -24.69 3.38 17.15
N LYS A 5 -25.00 4.17 16.12
CA LYS A 5 -24.22 4.22 14.88
C LYS A 5 -22.82 4.74 15.23
N SER A 6 -21.87 3.84 15.52
CA SER A 6 -20.47 4.23 15.68
C SER A 6 -19.87 4.49 14.30
N SER A 7 -19.82 5.76 13.88
CA SER A 7 -18.99 6.12 12.75
C SER A 7 -17.53 6.08 13.20
N SER A 8 -16.75 5.14 12.66
CA SER A 8 -15.30 5.12 12.84
C SER A 8 -14.66 6.05 11.81
N THR A 9 -13.84 6.99 12.27
CA THR A 9 -13.09 7.91 11.40
C THR A 9 -11.80 7.26 10.95
N TYR A 10 -11.44 7.43 9.68
CA TYR A 10 -10.21 6.91 9.10
C TYR A 10 -9.53 7.96 8.24
N THR A 11 -8.21 7.97 8.25
CA THR A 11 -7.41 8.65 7.25
C THR A 11 -7.06 7.64 6.16
N ARG A 12 -7.24 8.02 4.89
CA ARG A 12 -6.94 7.17 3.74
C ARG A 12 -6.16 7.96 2.70
N ILE A 13 -5.15 7.32 2.11
CA ILE A 13 -4.45 7.83 0.94
C ILE A 13 -4.56 6.75 -0.12
N ARG A 14 -4.94 7.17 -1.33
CA ARG A 14 -5.32 6.28 -2.42
C ARG A 14 -4.86 6.89 -3.74
N ALA A 15 -4.24 6.09 -4.58
CA ALA A 15 -3.84 6.52 -5.92
C ALA A 15 -4.15 5.40 -6.92
N PRO A 16 -5.07 5.63 -7.88
CA PRO A 16 -5.29 4.68 -8.96
C PRO A 16 -4.12 4.75 -9.95
N PHE A 17 -3.77 3.61 -10.54
CA PHE A 17 -2.73 3.50 -11.56
C PHE A 17 -3.04 2.34 -12.50
N LYS A 18 -2.55 2.39 -13.74
CA LYS A 18 -2.65 1.25 -14.66
C LYS A 18 -1.62 0.19 -14.28
N ASN A 19 -2.06 -1.04 -14.05
CA ASN A 19 -1.21 -2.16 -13.66
C ASN A 19 -1.10 -3.16 -14.81
N ASN A 20 0.06 -3.19 -15.47
CA ASN A 20 0.24 -3.89 -16.73
C ASN A 20 0.31 -5.42 -16.58
N ASN A 21 0.63 -5.91 -15.36
CA ASN A 21 0.96 -7.31 -15.13
C ASN A 21 0.31 -7.89 -13.87
N GLY A 22 -0.70 -7.22 -13.32
CA GLY A 22 -1.42 -7.70 -12.14
C GLY A 22 -0.54 -7.80 -10.90
N PHE A 23 0.52 -6.98 -10.79
CA PHE A 23 1.41 -6.98 -9.63
C PHE A 23 0.64 -6.65 -8.36
N ARG A 24 0.89 -7.40 -7.29
CA ARG A 24 0.27 -7.22 -5.98
C ARG A 24 1.37 -7.29 -4.94
N PHE A 25 1.36 -6.32 -4.03
CA PHE A 25 2.15 -6.41 -2.80
C PHE A 25 1.39 -5.76 -1.64
N LYS A 26 1.80 -6.16 -0.43
CA LYS A 26 1.36 -5.57 0.82
C LYS A 26 2.51 -5.54 1.81
N VAL A 27 2.75 -4.40 2.42
CA VAL A 27 3.70 -4.23 3.53
C VAL A 27 2.99 -3.60 4.72
N TYR A 28 3.17 -4.18 5.91
CA TYR A 28 2.57 -3.68 7.14
C TYR A 28 3.42 -4.02 8.36
N SER A 29 3.33 -3.21 9.41
CA SER A 29 4.06 -3.44 10.66
C SER A 29 3.56 -4.71 11.37
N LYS A 30 4.46 -5.48 11.98
CA LYS A 30 4.15 -6.75 12.70
C LYS A 30 3.20 -6.64 13.90
N GLY A 31 2.74 -5.44 14.27
CA GLY A 31 1.74 -5.21 15.32
C GLY A 31 0.37 -4.74 14.82
N ILE A 32 0.19 -4.52 13.52
CA ILE A 32 -1.05 -4.01 12.94
C ILE A 32 -1.86 -5.20 12.40
N PHE A 33 -2.49 -5.94 13.32
CA PHE A 33 -3.43 -7.00 13.00
C PHE A 33 -4.86 -6.46 13.11
N SER A 34 -5.40 -5.91 12.02
CA SER A 34 -6.86 -5.70 11.92
C SER A 34 -7.48 -6.50 10.78
N ASP A 35 -6.81 -6.59 9.62
CA ASP A 35 -7.42 -7.19 8.42
C ASP A 35 -6.38 -7.85 7.50
N ILE A 36 -5.71 -8.91 7.99
CA ILE A 36 -5.02 -9.83 7.07
C ILE A 36 -6.09 -10.74 6.46
N GLY A 37 -6.86 -10.20 5.52
CA GLY A 37 -7.66 -11.03 4.63
C GLY A 37 -6.75 -12.01 3.88
N LYS A 38 -7.23 -13.23 3.63
CA LYS A 38 -6.56 -14.16 2.72
C LYS A 38 -6.54 -13.53 1.33
N MET A 39 -5.39 -12.98 0.94
CA MET A 39 -5.17 -12.50 -0.41
C MET A 39 -4.60 -13.67 -1.22
N MET A 40 -5.47 -14.33 -1.98
CA MET A 40 -5.12 -15.52 -2.76
C MET A 40 -3.99 -15.18 -3.73
N GLY A 41 -2.97 -16.04 -3.81
CA GLY A 41 -1.83 -15.86 -4.71
C GLY A 41 -0.68 -15.00 -4.17
N MET A 42 -0.76 -14.51 -2.93
CA MET A 42 0.37 -13.81 -2.30
C MET A 42 1.06 -14.68 -1.25
N GLN A 43 2.38 -14.68 -1.29
CA GLN A 43 3.25 -15.38 -0.34
C GLN A 43 3.97 -14.38 0.56
N ASP A 44 4.40 -14.82 1.74
CA ASP A 44 5.31 -14.05 2.59
C ASP A 44 6.68 -13.95 1.91
N ILE A 45 7.25 -12.75 1.88
CA ILE A 45 8.52 -12.44 1.22
C ILE A 45 9.46 -11.83 2.25
N GLN A 46 10.64 -12.41 2.41
CA GLN A 46 11.74 -11.78 3.14
C GLN A 46 12.48 -10.82 2.21
N ILE A 47 12.67 -9.57 2.63
CA ILE A 47 13.37 -8.56 1.83
C ILE A 47 14.89 -8.82 1.82
N GLY A 48 15.42 -9.45 2.87
CA GLY A 48 16.85 -9.68 3.07
C GLY A 48 17.53 -8.50 3.76
N VAL A 49 16.77 -7.74 4.56
CA VAL A 49 17.29 -6.63 5.38
C VAL A 49 16.79 -6.84 6.79
N ASP A 50 17.66 -7.32 7.66
CA ASP A 50 17.31 -7.83 9.00
C ASP A 50 16.44 -6.86 9.81
N ASP A 51 16.84 -5.60 9.95
CA ASP A 51 16.11 -4.61 10.75
C ASP A 51 14.72 -4.25 10.19
N PHE A 52 14.54 -4.42 8.87
CA PHE A 52 13.27 -4.23 8.19
C PHE A 52 12.39 -5.47 8.31
N ASP A 53 12.94 -6.65 8.01
CA ASP A 53 12.25 -7.93 8.09
C ASP A 53 11.86 -8.28 9.53
N GLU A 54 12.55 -7.73 10.53
CA GLU A 54 12.15 -7.79 11.93
C GLU A 54 10.88 -6.99 12.22
N LYS A 55 10.68 -5.83 11.59
CA LYS A 55 9.61 -4.87 11.89
C LYS A 55 8.35 -5.05 11.05
N TYR A 56 8.50 -5.53 9.81
CA TYR A 56 7.43 -5.56 8.82
C TYR A 56 7.16 -6.99 8.32
N ILE A 57 5.94 -7.19 7.86
CA ILE A 57 5.57 -8.36 7.05
C ILE A 57 5.34 -7.86 5.64
N VAL A 58 5.98 -8.52 4.68
CA VAL A 58 5.79 -8.24 3.26
C VAL A 58 5.15 -9.46 2.61
N LYS A 59 4.11 -9.21 1.83
CA LYS A 59 3.43 -10.21 1.01
C LYS A 59 3.40 -9.77 -0.44
N GLY A 60 3.47 -10.70 -1.38
CA GLY A 60 3.47 -10.40 -2.81
C GLY A 60 3.19 -11.60 -3.70
N ASN A 61 2.81 -11.34 -4.95
CA ASN A 61 2.63 -12.37 -5.98
C ASN A 61 3.85 -12.54 -6.91
N ASP A 62 4.85 -11.67 -6.79
CA ASP A 62 6.10 -11.68 -7.56
C ASP A 62 7.25 -11.27 -6.63
N GLU A 63 7.99 -12.28 -6.14
CA GLU A 63 9.01 -12.09 -5.11
C GLU A 63 10.14 -11.16 -5.57
N GLU A 64 10.63 -11.34 -6.80
CA GLU A 64 11.73 -10.56 -7.35
C GLU A 64 11.36 -9.09 -7.48
N LYS A 65 10.17 -8.79 -8.02
CA LYS A 65 9.70 -7.41 -8.14
C LYS A 65 9.43 -6.77 -6.79
N VAL A 66 8.84 -7.50 -5.84
CA VAL A 66 8.65 -6.97 -4.48
C VAL A 66 9.97 -6.63 -3.81
N LYS A 67 10.97 -7.53 -3.90
CA LYS A 67 12.31 -7.27 -3.39
C LYS A 67 12.93 -6.05 -4.07
N ALA A 68 12.87 -5.96 -5.39
CA ALA A 68 13.40 -4.82 -6.14
C ALA A 68 12.74 -3.48 -5.73
N LEU A 69 11.43 -3.49 -5.46
CA LEU A 69 10.71 -2.31 -4.98
C LEU A 69 11.14 -1.93 -3.56
N ILE A 70 11.14 -2.89 -2.63
CA ILE A 70 11.32 -2.60 -1.20
C ILE A 70 12.80 -2.47 -0.81
N ILE A 71 13.76 -3.04 -1.56
CA ILE A 71 15.18 -2.87 -1.23
C ILE A 71 15.64 -1.41 -1.38
N ASN A 72 14.92 -0.62 -2.18
CA ASN A 72 15.13 0.81 -2.34
C ASN A 72 15.18 1.52 -0.97
N LYS A 73 16.31 2.16 -0.69
CA LYS A 73 16.58 2.79 0.60
C LYS A 73 15.62 3.93 0.94
N ASP A 74 15.15 4.69 -0.05
CA ASP A 74 14.30 5.85 0.16
C ASP A 74 12.88 5.39 0.50
N LEU A 75 12.38 4.34 -0.18
CA LEU A 75 11.13 3.68 0.18
C LEU A 75 11.19 3.07 1.58
N ARG A 76 12.27 2.39 1.95
CA ARG A 76 12.42 1.87 3.33
C ARG A 76 12.47 2.98 4.36
N ALA A 77 13.17 4.07 4.09
CA ALA A 77 13.22 5.21 4.99
C ALA A 77 11.81 5.82 5.20
N LEU A 78 11.03 5.96 4.13
CA LEU A 78 9.66 6.46 4.19
C LEU A 78 8.72 5.52 4.95
N ILE A 79 8.85 4.20 4.77
CA ILE A 79 8.10 3.17 5.52
C ILE A 79 8.49 3.20 7.00
N ASN A 80 9.80 3.23 7.30
CA ASN A 80 10.35 3.27 8.65
C ASN A 80 9.97 4.56 9.41
N GLY A 81 9.78 5.67 8.69
CA GLY A 81 9.36 6.94 9.27
C GLY A 81 7.91 6.99 9.71
N GLN A 82 7.09 5.97 9.41
CA GLN A 82 5.69 5.95 9.81
C GLN A 82 5.50 5.25 11.17
N PRO A 83 4.75 5.84 12.12
CA PRO A 83 4.44 5.18 13.39
C PRO A 83 3.54 3.95 13.20
N LYS A 84 2.72 3.97 12.15
CA LYS A 84 1.89 2.85 11.69
C LYS A 84 1.84 2.89 10.16
N ILE A 85 2.02 1.74 9.52
CA ILE A 85 1.95 1.61 8.08
C ILE A 85 1.28 0.31 7.66
N SER A 86 0.38 0.44 6.67
CA SER A 86 -0.15 -0.64 5.86
C SER A 86 -0.30 -0.10 4.44
N LEU A 87 0.62 -0.48 3.55
CA LEU A 87 0.64 -0.10 2.14
C LEU A 87 0.34 -1.33 1.29
N GLU A 88 -0.65 -1.24 0.41
CA GLU A 88 -1.17 -2.38 -0.35
C GLU A 88 -1.64 -1.96 -1.74
N ILE A 89 -1.47 -2.83 -2.74
CA ILE A 89 -2.15 -2.68 -4.04
C ILE A 89 -3.47 -3.46 -3.99
N LYS A 90 -4.58 -2.79 -4.31
CA LYS A 90 -5.93 -3.36 -4.33
C LYS A 90 -6.55 -3.29 -5.72
N ASP A 91 -7.31 -4.33 -6.06
CA ASP A 91 -8.11 -4.46 -7.29
C ASP A 91 -9.52 -3.86 -7.16
N LYS A 92 -9.77 -3.10 -6.09
CA LYS A 92 -11.06 -2.50 -5.76
C LYS A 92 -10.89 -1.33 -4.81
N ASP A 93 -11.74 -0.33 -4.92
CA ASP A 93 -11.80 0.79 -3.97
C ASP A 93 -12.73 0.45 -2.80
N GLY A 94 -12.19 -0.22 -1.77
CA GLY A 94 -12.99 -0.69 -0.65
C GLY A 94 -13.82 -1.93 -0.99
N ALA A 95 -14.90 -2.16 -0.24
CA ALA A 95 -15.64 -3.42 -0.32
C ALA A 95 -16.52 -3.57 -1.58
N PHE A 96 -16.92 -2.47 -2.22
CA PHE A 96 -18.00 -2.49 -3.23
C PHE A 96 -17.73 -1.67 -4.50
N ASN A 97 -16.70 -0.82 -4.54
CA ASN A 97 -16.46 0.01 -5.73
C ASN A 97 -15.53 -0.73 -6.70
N LYS A 98 -16.07 -1.02 -7.88
CA LYS A 98 -15.29 -1.56 -9.00
C LYS A 98 -14.33 -0.50 -9.53
N VAL A 99 -13.12 -0.94 -9.86
CA VAL A 99 -12.14 -0.18 -10.63
C VAL A 99 -12.25 -0.60 -12.10
N PRO A 100 -11.86 0.26 -13.06
CA PRO A 100 -11.74 -0.14 -14.46
C PRO A 100 -10.80 -1.34 -14.64
N GLU A 101 -10.99 -2.09 -15.72
CA GLU A 101 -10.08 -3.19 -16.06
C GLU A 101 -8.64 -2.68 -16.27
N GLY A 102 -7.67 -3.40 -15.72
CA GLY A 102 -6.26 -3.01 -15.76
C GLY A 102 -5.88 -1.84 -14.84
N VAL A 103 -6.79 -1.36 -14.00
CA VAL A 103 -6.54 -0.31 -13.01
C VAL A 103 -6.54 -0.90 -11.62
N ASP A 104 -5.51 -0.57 -10.84
CA ASP A 104 -5.45 -0.89 -9.42
C ASP A 104 -5.19 0.36 -8.59
N ILE A 105 -5.30 0.21 -7.28
CA ILE A 105 -5.15 1.31 -6.32
C ILE A 105 -4.04 0.98 -5.35
N ILE A 106 -3.02 1.83 -5.27
CA ILE A 106 -2.14 1.88 -4.10
C ILE A 106 -2.95 2.48 -2.96
N TYR A 107 -2.94 1.81 -1.81
CA TYR A 107 -3.85 2.08 -0.72
C TYR A 107 -3.14 2.09 0.62
N PHE A 108 -3.45 3.11 1.42
CA PHE A 108 -3.11 3.24 2.82
C PHE A 108 -4.36 3.62 3.61
N ASN A 109 -4.53 3.04 4.79
CA ASN A 109 -5.51 3.51 5.76
C ASN A 109 -4.97 3.44 7.20
N GLU A 110 -5.52 4.32 8.03
CA GLU A 110 -5.30 4.31 9.47
C GLU A 110 -6.56 4.79 10.19
N ALA A 111 -6.88 4.17 11.32
CA ALA A 111 -7.97 4.62 12.18
C ALA A 111 -7.60 5.97 12.83
N GLY A 112 -8.54 6.92 12.77
CA GLY A 112 -8.36 8.28 13.28
C GLY A 112 -8.02 9.31 12.21
N VAL A 113 -7.77 10.54 12.66
CA VAL A 113 -7.39 11.68 11.81
C VAL A 113 -5.91 11.97 12.00
N ILE A 114 -5.13 11.86 10.92
CA ILE A 114 -3.74 12.32 10.91
C ILE A 114 -3.75 13.85 10.73
N LYS A 115 -3.36 14.59 11.78
CA LYS A 115 -3.27 16.07 11.77
C LYS A 115 -1.86 16.59 11.54
N ASP A 116 -0.86 15.72 11.65
CA ASP A 116 0.53 16.06 11.42
C ASP A 116 0.77 16.26 9.92
N VAL A 117 1.01 17.51 9.53
CA VAL A 117 1.23 17.91 8.13
C VAL A 117 2.50 17.30 7.58
N GLU A 118 3.56 17.19 8.38
CA GLU A 118 4.82 16.60 7.91
C GLU A 118 4.64 15.11 7.67
N ARG A 119 3.94 14.42 8.58
CA ARG A 119 3.56 13.02 8.36
C ARG A 119 2.75 12.83 7.07
N LEU A 120 1.79 13.72 6.79
CA LEU A 120 1.00 13.67 5.55
C LEU A 120 1.88 13.85 4.31
N LYS A 121 2.88 14.74 4.35
CA LYS A 121 3.85 14.90 3.25
C LYS A 121 4.71 13.66 3.07
N GLN A 122 5.17 13.03 4.15
CA GLN A 122 5.96 11.79 4.07
C GLN A 122 5.12 10.65 3.47
N LEU A 123 3.84 10.54 3.81
CA LEU A 123 2.94 9.58 3.18
C LEU A 123 2.68 9.88 1.70
N PHE A 124 2.57 11.16 1.32
CA PHE A 124 2.48 11.55 -0.08
C PHE A 124 3.75 11.15 -0.85
N LEU A 125 4.92 11.42 -0.29
CA LEU A 125 6.21 11.03 -0.87
C LEU A 125 6.33 9.51 -0.99
N LEU A 126 5.85 8.75 -0.01
CA LEU A 126 5.81 7.29 -0.07
C LEU A 126 5.02 6.80 -1.29
N PHE A 127 3.84 7.38 -1.53
CA PHE A 127 3.02 7.01 -2.68
C PHE A 127 3.67 7.42 -4.01
N ALA A 128 4.17 8.64 -4.10
CA ALA A 128 4.85 9.14 -5.29
C ALA A 128 6.08 8.29 -5.64
N ASN A 129 6.94 7.98 -4.66
CA ASN A 129 8.11 7.12 -4.85
C ASN A 129 7.70 5.70 -5.22
N THR A 130 6.63 5.16 -4.62
CA THR A 130 6.18 3.81 -4.96
C THR A 130 5.73 3.76 -6.43
N LEU A 131 4.87 4.69 -6.86
CA LEU A 131 4.39 4.76 -8.24
C LEU A 131 5.54 4.94 -9.24
N ASP A 132 6.47 5.86 -8.95
CA ASP A 132 7.65 6.10 -9.79
C ASP A 132 8.50 4.82 -9.98
N HIS A 133 8.73 4.05 -8.91
CA HIS A 133 9.44 2.78 -9.00
C HIS A 133 8.64 1.73 -9.77
N LEU A 134 7.31 1.66 -9.58
CA LEU A 134 6.47 0.75 -10.36
C LEU A 134 6.52 1.06 -11.86
N CYS A 135 6.56 2.35 -12.25
CA CYS A 135 6.74 2.75 -13.64
C CYS A 135 8.10 2.33 -14.17
N LYS A 136 9.19 2.60 -13.43
CA LYS A 136 10.56 2.20 -13.80
C LYS A 136 10.73 0.69 -13.96
N MET A 137 9.97 -0.10 -13.21
CA MET A 137 9.96 -1.56 -13.29
C MET A 137 9.03 -2.11 -14.41
N GLY A 138 8.32 -1.23 -15.13
CA GLY A 138 7.32 -1.62 -16.14
C GLY A 138 6.05 -2.25 -15.57
N VAL A 139 5.84 -2.17 -14.26
CA VAL A 139 4.64 -2.64 -13.57
C VAL A 139 3.49 -1.67 -13.78
N ALA A 140 3.76 -0.38 -13.62
CA ALA A 140 2.79 0.67 -13.83
C ALA A 140 3.01 1.39 -15.17
N SER A 141 1.94 1.93 -15.74
CA SER A 141 2.02 2.88 -16.86
C SER A 141 1.90 4.32 -16.35
N GLU A 142 2.60 5.25 -17.03
CA GLU A 142 2.51 6.69 -16.80
C GLU A 142 1.20 7.30 -17.34
N GLU A 143 0.44 6.53 -18.11
CA GLU A 143 -0.83 6.99 -18.66
C GLU A 143 -1.89 7.20 -17.57
N TYR A 144 -2.75 8.19 -17.77
CA TYR A 144 -3.87 8.45 -16.89
C TYR A 144 -4.75 7.18 -16.75
N PRO A 145 -5.04 6.72 -15.51
CA PRO A 145 -5.77 5.47 -15.27
C PRO A 145 -7.26 5.54 -15.60
N GLY A 146 -7.76 6.65 -16.14
CA GLY A 146 -9.19 6.78 -16.48
C GLY A 146 -10.12 6.92 -15.26
N MET A 147 -9.57 7.09 -14.05
CA MET A 147 -10.31 7.08 -12.79
C MET A 147 -9.92 8.25 -11.88
N LYS A 148 -10.94 8.84 -11.22
CA LYS A 148 -10.78 9.77 -10.08
C LYS A 148 -11.45 9.15 -8.84
N LEU A 149 -10.94 9.49 -7.65
CA LEU A 149 -11.33 8.92 -6.35
C LEU A 149 -12.10 9.87 -5.43
#